data_AF-A0AA38M731-F1
#
_entry.id   AF-A0AA38M731-F1
#
_cell.length_a   1.000
_cell.length_b   1.000
_cell.length_c   1.000
_cell.angle_alpha   90.00
_cell.angle_beta   90.00
_cell.angle_gamma   90.00
#
_symmetry.space_group_name_H-M   'P 1'
#
loop_
_entity.id
_entity.type
_entity.pdbx_description
1 polymer ?
#
loop_
_entity_poly.entity_id
_entity_poly.type
_entity_poly.pdbx_seq_one_letter_code
_entity_poly.pdbx_strand_id
1 'polypeptide(L)'
;MVRSIAGSVDSATISGKINGRESKIIIDTGAEVSLARRSRLQNCQIKSVRTATNVKTVTGETTPVLGTAVVNVELGRLRIKHEVLVAEIADDFILGMDLISRYGLMIDPEQKILRFGAEEFVLGRPNVEAATVRLVVCQTTKVDGNAEVIVPARVETNPGYSLGMVQPAHDSTHKLLIASTLVKTDRDIPLRVANVFPNAVNIRKGEIIGMCEPVARVLNCEEEDVENESKEGDTKGLEVNW
;
A
#
# COMPACT_ATOMS: atom_id res chain seq x y z
N MET A 1 5.80 -32.85 -0.27
CA MET A 1 6.89 -32.47 -1.19
C MET A 1 6.44 -31.22 -1.93
N VAL A 2 6.83 -30.03 -1.49
CA VAL A 2 6.53 -28.78 -2.23
C VAL A 2 7.78 -28.46 -3.05
N ARG A 3 7.66 -28.56 -4.37
CA ARG A 3 8.74 -28.24 -5.31
C ARG A 3 8.76 -26.73 -5.52
N SER A 4 9.88 -26.09 -5.22
CA SER A 4 10.20 -24.75 -5.72
C SER A 4 10.49 -24.87 -7.22
N ILE A 5 9.63 -24.27 -8.04
CA ILE A 5 9.96 -23.98 -9.43
C ILE A 5 10.71 -22.66 -9.40
N ALA A 6 11.92 -22.66 -9.95
CA ALA A 6 12.70 -21.45 -10.22
C ALA A 6 11.93 -20.56 -11.20
N GLY A 7 11.02 -19.77 -10.66
CA GLY A 7 10.29 -18.67 -11.28
C GLY A 7 9.96 -17.74 -10.13
N SER A 8 10.33 -16.46 -10.24
CA SER A 8 10.16 -15.40 -9.24
C SER A 8 8.97 -15.66 -8.32
N VAL A 9 9.22 -16.27 -7.16
CA VAL A 9 8.18 -16.47 -6.15
C VAL A 9 7.92 -15.07 -5.61
N ASP A 10 6.75 -14.51 -5.91
CA ASP A 10 6.28 -13.24 -5.35
C ASP A 10 6.34 -13.35 -3.82
N SER A 11 7.46 -12.93 -3.22
CA SER A 11 7.61 -12.97 -1.78
C SER A 11 6.63 -11.96 -1.19
N ALA A 12 5.67 -12.41 -0.38
CA ALA A 12 4.71 -11.56 0.34
C ALA A 12 5.48 -10.60 1.25
N THR A 13 5.77 -9.42 0.74
CA THR A 13 6.69 -8.48 1.36
C THR A 13 6.13 -7.09 1.32
N ILE A 14 6.43 -6.30 2.35
CA ILE A 14 6.06 -4.88 2.44
C ILE A 14 7.27 -4.07 2.89
N SER A 15 7.20 -2.76 2.65
CA SER A 15 8.17 -1.82 3.23
C SER A 15 7.65 -1.33 4.58
N GLY A 16 8.54 -1.22 5.54
CA GLY A 16 8.27 -0.65 6.86
C GLY A 16 9.56 -0.27 7.57
N LYS A 17 9.46 0.12 8.84
CA LYS A 17 10.63 0.47 9.64
C LYS A 17 10.81 -0.46 10.82
N ILE A 18 12.05 -0.87 11.05
CA ILE A 18 12.47 -1.59 12.26
C ILE A 18 13.44 -0.68 13.01
N ASN A 19 13.06 -0.27 14.22
CA ASN A 19 13.78 0.72 15.03
C ASN A 19 14.12 2.00 14.24
N GLY A 20 13.15 2.50 13.47
CA GLY A 20 13.28 3.71 12.65
C GLY A 20 14.07 3.53 11.34
N ARG A 21 14.61 2.34 11.05
CA ARG A 21 15.34 2.06 9.79
C ARG A 21 14.43 1.40 8.76
N GLU A 22 14.39 1.96 7.55
CA GLU A 22 13.73 1.34 6.39
C GLU A 22 14.22 -0.11 6.22
N SER A 23 13.26 -1.01 6.13
CA SER A 23 13.48 -2.46 6.15
C SER A 23 12.44 -3.16 5.27
N LYS A 24 12.88 -4.17 4.54
CA LYS A 24 11.99 -5.07 3.82
C LYS A 24 11.43 -6.12 4.80
N ILE A 25 10.12 -6.17 4.94
CA ILE A 25 9.43 -7.06 5.87
C ILE A 25 8.80 -8.21 5.09
N ILE A 26 9.17 -9.44 5.40
CA ILE A 26 8.48 -10.64 4.92
C ILE A 26 7.28 -10.91 5.80
N ILE A 27 6.14 -11.22 5.17
CA ILE A 27 4.96 -11.77 5.83
C ILE A 27 5.03 -13.29 5.73
N ASP A 28 5.20 -13.97 6.87
CA ASP A 28 5.35 -15.43 6.92
C ASP A 28 4.35 -16.06 7.90
N THR A 29 3.23 -16.56 7.37
CA THR A 29 2.22 -17.28 8.15
C THR A 29 2.71 -18.66 8.63
N GLY A 30 3.82 -19.15 8.09
CA GLY A 30 4.47 -20.39 8.53
C GLY A 30 5.41 -20.18 9.72
N ALA A 31 5.75 -18.94 10.06
CA ALA A 31 6.56 -18.61 11.23
C ALA A 31 5.66 -18.35 12.45
N GLU A 32 5.82 -19.12 13.52
CA GLU A 32 5.08 -18.89 14.77
C GLU A 32 5.54 -17.61 15.49
N VAL A 33 6.83 -17.29 15.39
CA VAL A 33 7.47 -16.16 16.07
C VAL A 33 8.17 -15.26 15.04
N SER A 34 8.10 -13.95 15.25
CA SER A 34 8.75 -12.96 14.39
C SER A 34 10.27 -12.91 14.60
N LEU A 35 11.00 -12.61 13.54
CA LEU A 35 12.47 -12.57 13.53
C LEU A 35 13.01 -11.25 12.99
N ALA A 36 14.04 -10.73 13.64
CA ALA A 36 14.79 -9.58 13.17
C ALA A 36 16.23 -9.98 12.82
N ARG A 37 16.74 -9.41 11.72
CA ARG A 37 18.13 -9.53 11.37
C ARG A 37 19.01 -8.77 12.36
N ARG A 38 20.09 -9.41 12.83
CA ARG A 38 21.04 -8.83 13.79
C ARG A 38 21.54 -7.43 13.38
N SER A 39 21.84 -7.22 12.10
CA SER A 39 22.36 -5.96 11.56
C SER A 39 21.37 -4.79 11.67
N ARG A 40 20.05 -5.08 11.78
CA ARG A 40 19.01 -4.06 12.00
C ARG A 40 18.94 -3.59 13.45
N LEU A 41 19.63 -4.29 14.37
CA LEU A 41 19.57 -4.11 15.82
C LEU A 41 20.90 -3.63 16.42
N GLN A 42 21.71 -2.87 15.67
CA GLN A 42 23.06 -2.45 16.11
C GLN A 42 23.08 -1.78 17.50
N ASN A 43 22.03 -1.02 17.85
CA ASN A 43 21.94 -0.27 19.11
C ASN A 43 20.96 -0.89 20.12
N CYS A 44 20.54 -2.14 19.92
CA CYS A 44 19.61 -2.81 20.82
C CYS A 44 20.36 -3.82 21.69
N GLN A 45 20.01 -3.87 22.98
CA GLN A 45 20.47 -4.93 23.86
C GLN A 45 19.79 -6.24 23.45
N ILE A 46 20.60 -7.24 23.13
CA ILE A 46 20.15 -8.59 22.81
C ILE A 46 20.24 -9.42 24.09
N LYS A 47 19.11 -9.94 24.55
CA LYS A 47 19.05 -10.85 25.68
C LYS A 47 19.39 -12.25 25.20
N SER A 48 20.34 -12.91 25.86
CA SER A 48 20.65 -14.31 25.57
C SER A 48 19.44 -15.20 25.87
N VAL A 49 19.14 -16.13 24.96
CA VAL A 49 18.15 -17.17 25.21
C VAL A 49 18.85 -18.35 25.88
N ARG A 50 18.22 -18.91 26.92
CA ARG A 50 18.82 -20.03 27.71
C ARG A 50 19.03 -21.30 26.89
N THR A 51 18.34 -21.45 25.77
CA THR A 51 18.37 -22.65 24.94
C THR A 51 18.96 -22.28 23.59
N ALA A 52 19.89 -23.11 23.08
CA ALA A 52 20.34 -23.03 21.70
C ALA A 52 19.18 -23.48 20.79
N THR A 53 18.33 -22.52 20.43
CA THR A 53 17.26 -22.72 19.46
C THR A 53 17.80 -22.37 18.09
N ASN A 54 17.60 -23.25 17.11
CA ASN A 54 17.87 -22.90 15.73
C ASN A 54 16.54 -22.61 15.02
N VAL A 55 16.56 -21.61 14.14
CA VAL A 55 15.42 -21.29 13.29
C VAL A 55 15.65 -21.97 11.96
N LYS A 56 14.67 -22.76 11.53
CA LYS A 56 14.67 -23.33 10.19
C LYS A 56 13.96 -22.37 9.25
N THR A 57 14.67 -21.88 8.25
CA THR A 57 14.11 -21.01 7.22
C THR A 57 13.34 -21.84 6.18
N VAL A 58 12.58 -21.16 5.31
CA VAL A 58 11.81 -21.78 4.22
C VAL A 58 12.71 -22.54 3.22
N THR A 59 14.00 -22.18 3.11
CA THR A 59 14.98 -22.90 2.28
C THR A 59 15.52 -24.17 2.94
N GLY A 60 15.16 -24.42 4.20
CA GLY A 60 15.68 -25.52 5.01
C GLY A 60 17.01 -25.21 5.71
N GLU A 61 17.61 -24.05 5.44
CA GLU A 61 18.79 -23.57 6.16
C GLU A 61 18.44 -23.28 7.61
N THR A 62 19.35 -23.65 8.50
CA THR A 62 19.14 -23.56 9.94
C THR A 62 20.12 -22.54 10.51
N THR A 63 19.62 -21.42 11.03
CA THR A 63 20.43 -20.35 11.61
C THR A 63 20.25 -20.34 13.13
N PRO A 64 21.34 -20.23 13.92
CA PRO A 64 21.23 -20.12 15.37
C PRO A 64 20.56 -18.82 15.79
N VAL A 65 19.65 -18.90 16.77
CA VAL A 65 19.10 -17.71 17.44
C VAL A 65 20.20 -17.09 18.31
N LEU A 66 20.46 -15.81 18.10
CA LEU A 66 21.44 -15.02 18.87
C LEU A 66 20.88 -14.53 20.21
N GLY A 67 19.56 -14.42 20.30
CA GLY A 67 18.89 -13.85 21.46
C GLY A 67 17.48 -13.37 21.14
N THR A 68 16.91 -12.62 22.08
CA THR A 68 15.71 -11.82 21.86
C THR A 68 16.00 -10.34 22.01
N ALA A 69 15.23 -9.51 21.32
CA ALA A 69 15.30 -8.06 21.48
C ALA A 69 13.90 -7.46 21.35
N VAL A 70 13.63 -6.40 22.11
CA VAL A 70 12.43 -5.60 21.92
C VAL A 70 12.68 -4.62 20.78
N VAL A 71 11.84 -4.67 19.75
CA VAL A 71 11.96 -3.85 18.55
C VAL A 71 10.71 -3.00 18.37
N ASN A 72 10.89 -1.82 17.79
CA ASN A 72 9.80 -1.01 17.28
C ASN A 72 9.59 -1.38 15.81
N VAL A 73 8.41 -1.92 15.48
CA VAL A 73 7.97 -2.23 14.12
C VAL A 73 6.98 -1.16 13.70
N GLU A 74 7.24 -0.48 12.59
CA GLU A 74 6.35 0.54 12.03
C GLU A 74 5.88 0.11 10.64
N LEU A 75 4.57 -0.08 10.51
CA LEU A 75 3.86 -0.39 9.27
C LEU A 75 2.81 0.71 9.04
N GLY A 76 3.09 1.70 8.18
CA GLY A 76 2.16 2.81 8.02
C GLY A 76 1.98 3.60 9.33
N ARG A 77 0.75 3.74 9.83
CA ARG A 77 0.51 4.35 11.16
C ARG A 77 0.59 3.34 12.29
N LEU A 78 0.61 2.03 12.01
CA LEU A 78 0.80 1.00 13.03
C LEU A 78 2.22 1.07 13.60
N ARG A 79 2.32 1.30 14.90
CA ARG A 79 3.57 1.32 15.65
C ARG A 79 3.50 0.29 16.77
N ILE A 80 4.28 -0.77 16.64
CA ILE A 80 4.30 -1.91 17.55
C ILE A 80 5.63 -1.93 18.28
N LYS A 81 5.60 -2.18 19.59
CA LYS A 81 6.78 -2.56 20.36
C LYS A 81 6.63 -4.01 20.81
N HIS A 82 7.47 -4.90 20.29
CA HIS A 82 7.34 -6.35 20.50
C HIS A 82 8.70 -7.03 20.65
N GLU A 83 8.75 -8.09 21.44
CA GLU A 83 9.96 -8.90 21.62
C GLU A 83 10.05 -9.94 20.50
N VAL A 84 11.14 -9.95 19.76
CA VAL A 84 11.36 -10.83 18.59
C VAL A 84 12.62 -11.66 18.77
N LEU A 85 12.72 -12.78 18.03
CA LEU A 85 13.97 -13.52 17.93
C LEU A 85 14.96 -12.75 17.06
N VAL A 86 16.25 -12.85 17.39
CA VAL A 86 17.34 -12.23 16.63
C VAL A 86 18.19 -13.31 16.01
N ALA A 87 18.42 -13.24 14.70
CA ALA A 87 19.21 -14.20 13.96
C ALA A 87 19.97 -13.54 12.78
N GLU A 88 20.98 -14.24 12.24
CA GLU A 88 21.62 -13.88 10.97
C GLU A 88 20.81 -14.45 9.80
N ILE A 89 19.75 -13.74 9.42
CA ILE A 89 18.88 -14.07 8.30
C ILE A 89 19.18 -13.19 7.08
N ALA A 90 18.80 -13.64 5.88
CA ALA A 90 19.00 -12.89 4.63
C ALA A 90 18.11 -11.64 4.58
N ASP A 91 16.85 -11.78 4.95
CA ASP A 91 15.86 -10.70 4.97
C ASP A 91 15.99 -9.83 6.22
N ASP A 92 15.49 -8.59 6.17
CA ASP A 92 15.66 -7.66 7.28
C ASP A 92 14.78 -8.03 8.48
N PHE A 93 13.56 -8.48 8.20
CA PHE A 93 12.58 -8.83 9.22
C PHE A 93 11.57 -9.85 8.65
N ILE A 94 11.24 -10.85 9.46
CA ILE A 94 10.15 -11.81 9.21
C ILE A 94 9.06 -11.53 10.24
N LEU A 95 7.89 -11.14 9.74
CA LEU A 95 6.68 -10.92 10.52
C LEU A 95 5.91 -12.24 10.57
N GLY A 96 5.92 -12.87 11.74
CA GLY A 96 5.28 -14.15 12.03
C GLY A 96 3.90 -14.02 12.66
N MET A 97 3.29 -15.17 12.95
CA MET A 97 1.94 -15.29 13.49
C MET A 97 1.74 -14.65 14.85
N ASP A 98 2.80 -14.53 15.66
CA ASP A 98 2.79 -13.83 16.95
C ASP A 98 2.43 -12.34 16.82
N LEU A 99 2.88 -11.67 15.76
CA LEU A 99 2.50 -10.30 15.43
C LEU A 99 1.18 -10.25 14.64
N ILE A 100 1.00 -11.12 13.65
CA ILE A 100 -0.21 -11.16 12.81
C ILE A 100 -1.46 -11.31 13.67
N SER A 101 -1.48 -12.33 14.51
CA SER A 101 -2.64 -12.64 15.36
C SER A 101 -2.84 -11.61 16.45
N ARG A 102 -1.75 -11.13 17.06
CA ARG A 102 -1.81 -10.19 18.19
C ARG A 102 -2.35 -8.82 17.79
N TYR A 103 -1.99 -8.35 16.60
CA TYR A 103 -2.36 -7.01 16.14
C TYR A 103 -3.48 -7.02 15.09
N GLY A 104 -4.12 -8.18 14.86
CA GLY A 104 -5.25 -8.31 13.95
C GLY A 104 -4.90 -7.99 12.50
N LEU A 105 -3.67 -8.33 12.06
CA LEU A 105 -3.26 -8.12 10.69
C LEU A 105 -3.98 -9.13 9.79
N MET A 106 -4.67 -8.65 8.77
CA MET A 106 -5.39 -9.49 7.81
C MET A 106 -4.63 -9.59 6.51
N ILE A 107 -4.35 -10.82 6.06
CA ILE A 107 -3.69 -11.08 4.78
C ILE A 107 -4.77 -11.51 3.80
N ASP A 108 -4.84 -10.82 2.66
CA ASP A 108 -5.70 -11.17 1.53
C ASP A 108 -4.80 -11.62 0.37
N PRO A 109 -4.61 -12.94 0.18
CA PRO A 109 -3.76 -13.47 -0.86
C PRO A 109 -4.29 -13.23 -2.28
N GLU A 110 -5.61 -13.08 -2.43
CA GLU A 110 -6.25 -12.85 -3.73
C GLU A 110 -5.96 -11.44 -4.22
N GLN A 111 -6.17 -10.45 -3.35
CA GLN A 111 -5.90 -9.05 -3.64
C GLN A 111 -4.42 -8.68 -3.48
N LYS A 112 -3.59 -9.60 -2.95
CA LYS A 112 -2.19 -9.36 -2.58
C LYS A 112 -2.04 -8.15 -1.66
N ILE A 113 -2.84 -8.08 -0.59
CA ILE A 113 -2.77 -6.97 0.39
C ILE A 113 -2.67 -7.49 1.83
N LEU A 114 -1.95 -6.73 2.66
CA LEU A 114 -2.02 -6.80 4.11
C LEU A 114 -2.91 -5.65 4.58
N ARG A 115 -3.87 -5.89 5.48
CA ARG A 115 -4.76 -4.87 6.03
C ARG A 115 -4.56 -4.74 7.54
N PHE A 116 -4.63 -3.50 8.01
CA PHE A 116 -4.68 -3.16 9.43
C PHE A 116 -5.65 -1.98 9.62
N GLY A 117 -6.80 -2.23 10.25
CA GLY A 117 -7.88 -1.26 10.30
C GLY A 117 -8.27 -0.81 8.89
N ALA A 118 -8.23 0.51 8.64
CA ALA A 118 -8.51 1.11 7.35
C ALA A 118 -7.27 1.25 6.43
N GLU A 119 -6.09 0.77 6.85
CA GLU A 119 -4.88 0.80 6.03
C GLU A 119 -4.71 -0.50 5.24
N GLU A 120 -4.35 -0.35 3.96
CA GLU A 120 -4.02 -1.46 3.07
C GLU A 120 -2.59 -1.30 2.54
N PHE A 121 -1.80 -2.37 2.62
CA PHE A 121 -0.42 -2.45 2.11
C PHE A 121 -0.39 -3.45 0.96
N VAL A 122 0.12 -3.03 -0.19
CA VAL A 122 0.29 -3.94 -1.33
C VAL A 122 1.47 -4.87 -1.06
N LEU A 123 1.22 -6.18 -1.14
CA LEU A 123 2.22 -7.23 -0.97
C LEU A 123 3.03 -7.41 -2.25
N GLY A 124 4.34 -7.52 -2.09
CA GLY A 124 5.30 -7.77 -3.17
C GLY A 124 6.22 -6.58 -3.39
N ARG A 125 7.13 -6.71 -4.37
CA ARG A 125 7.94 -5.58 -4.82
C ARG A 125 7.10 -4.78 -5.81
N PRO A 126 6.64 -3.56 -5.50
CA PRO A 126 6.37 -2.63 -6.58
C PRO A 126 7.75 -2.39 -7.21
N ASN A 127 7.95 -2.86 -8.43
CA ASN A 127 9.16 -2.54 -9.18
C ASN A 127 9.03 -1.08 -9.64
N VAL A 128 9.05 -0.13 -8.69
CA VAL A 128 8.50 1.23 -8.86
C VAL A 128 9.08 1.93 -10.11
N GLU A 129 10.36 1.72 -10.40
CA GLU A 129 11.04 2.35 -11.56
C GLU A 129 10.79 1.63 -12.90
N ALA A 130 10.39 0.36 -12.89
CA ALA A 130 10.08 -0.42 -14.10
C ALA A 130 8.57 -0.68 -14.30
N ALA A 131 7.73 -0.15 -13.40
CA ALA A 131 6.30 -0.43 -13.33
C ALA A 131 5.43 0.77 -13.69
N THR A 132 6.00 1.95 -13.95
CA THR A 132 5.23 3.06 -14.53
C THR A 132 4.75 2.66 -15.93
N VAL A 133 3.43 2.62 -16.13
CA VAL A 133 2.81 2.26 -17.42
C VAL A 133 2.12 3.46 -18.04
N ARG A 134 2.06 3.48 -19.37
CA ARG A 134 1.34 4.50 -20.13
C ARG A 134 -0.16 4.22 -20.12
N LEU A 135 -0.94 5.29 -20.03
CA LEU A 135 -2.38 5.25 -20.21
C LEU A 135 -2.73 5.67 -21.63
N VAL A 136 -3.43 4.79 -22.34
CA VAL A 136 -3.88 5.01 -23.71
C VAL A 136 -5.38 5.27 -23.75
N VAL A 137 -5.77 6.23 -24.58
CA VAL A 137 -7.18 6.66 -24.71
C VAL A 137 -8.00 5.61 -25.46
N CYS A 138 -9.13 5.21 -24.88
CA CYS A 138 -10.00 4.17 -25.45
C CYS A 138 -10.82 4.66 -26.64
N GLN A 139 -11.20 5.95 -26.65
CA GLN A 139 -12.01 6.56 -27.70
C GLN A 139 -11.66 8.03 -27.93
N THR A 140 -11.71 8.47 -29.18
CA THR A 140 -11.48 9.88 -29.53
C THR A 140 -12.51 10.75 -28.81
N THR A 141 -12.03 11.71 -28.03
CA THR A 141 -12.85 12.57 -27.18
C THR A 141 -12.50 14.03 -27.46
N LYS A 142 -13.53 14.83 -27.78
CA LYS A 142 -13.41 16.28 -27.89
C LYS A 142 -13.58 16.90 -26.51
N VAL A 143 -12.62 17.71 -26.09
CA VAL A 143 -12.69 18.50 -24.86
C VAL A 143 -12.83 19.96 -25.27
N ASP A 144 -14.03 20.51 -25.10
CA ASP A 144 -14.29 21.92 -25.43
C ASP A 144 -13.45 22.87 -24.56
N GLY A 145 -13.33 24.11 -25.00
CA GLY A 145 -12.60 25.11 -24.23
C GLY A 145 -13.30 25.44 -22.91
N ASN A 146 -12.53 25.63 -21.85
CA ASN A 146 -13.01 25.88 -20.49
C ASN A 146 -13.96 24.77 -19.95
N ALA A 147 -13.78 23.53 -20.41
CA ALA A 147 -14.62 22.40 -20.03
C ALA A 147 -13.81 21.29 -19.33
N GLU A 148 -14.51 20.49 -18.53
CA GLU A 148 -14.00 19.25 -17.94
C GLU A 148 -14.81 18.06 -18.48
N VAL A 149 -14.11 16.98 -18.86
CA VAL A 149 -14.71 15.78 -19.45
C VAL A 149 -14.06 14.53 -18.87
N ILE A 150 -14.83 13.45 -18.77
CA ILE A 150 -14.31 12.12 -18.47
C ILE A 150 -13.81 11.46 -19.76
N VAL A 151 -12.51 11.17 -19.82
CA VAL A 151 -11.87 10.46 -20.92
C VAL A 151 -11.59 9.02 -20.48
N PRO A 152 -12.22 8.00 -21.10
CA PRO A 152 -11.91 6.62 -20.78
C PRO A 152 -10.53 6.25 -21.32
N ALA A 153 -9.69 5.71 -20.46
CA ALA A 153 -8.35 5.24 -20.77
C ALA A 153 -8.13 3.83 -20.21
N ARG A 154 -7.03 3.20 -20.62
CA ARG A 154 -6.58 1.92 -20.07
C ARG A 154 -5.07 1.86 -20.02
N VAL A 155 -4.52 0.95 -19.23
CA VAL A 155 -3.09 0.66 -19.24
C VAL A 155 -2.67 0.06 -20.59
N GLU A 156 -1.57 0.56 -21.17
CA GLU A 156 -1.05 0.10 -22.47
C GLU A 156 -0.56 -1.35 -22.40
N THR A 157 0.13 -1.69 -21.31
CA THR A 157 0.69 -3.01 -21.02
C THR A 157 0.27 -3.43 -19.63
N ASN A 158 0.24 -4.75 -19.37
CA ASN A 158 -0.07 -5.25 -18.03
C ASN A 158 1.01 -4.79 -17.04
N PRO A 159 0.65 -3.97 -16.04
CA PRO A 159 1.62 -3.41 -15.10
C PRO A 159 2.15 -4.40 -14.05
N GLY A 160 1.48 -5.54 -13.85
CA GLY A 160 1.81 -6.47 -12.77
C GLY A 160 1.34 -6.05 -11.37
N TYR A 161 0.61 -4.93 -11.25
CA TYR A 161 -0.07 -4.48 -10.03
C TYR A 161 -1.52 -4.11 -10.34
N SER A 162 -2.41 -4.21 -9.35
CA SER A 162 -3.85 -3.95 -9.49
C SER A 162 -4.27 -2.52 -9.16
N LEU A 163 -3.42 -1.76 -8.45
CA LEU A 163 -3.74 -0.42 -7.97
C LEU A 163 -2.59 0.55 -8.27
N GLY A 164 -2.92 1.70 -8.86
CA GLY A 164 -1.93 2.72 -9.21
C GLY A 164 -2.45 4.15 -9.12
N MET A 165 -1.53 5.10 -9.11
CA MET A 165 -1.80 6.53 -9.12
C MET A 165 -1.58 7.06 -10.53
N VAL A 166 -2.60 7.74 -11.05
CA VAL A 166 -2.49 8.44 -12.34
C VAL A 166 -1.73 9.75 -12.16
N GLN A 167 -0.82 10.01 -13.09
CA GLN A 167 -0.12 11.28 -13.23
C GLN A 167 -0.19 11.77 -14.68
N PRO A 168 -0.20 13.09 -14.92
CA PRO A 168 -0.11 13.63 -16.28
C PRO A 168 1.20 13.18 -16.94
N ALA A 169 1.14 12.85 -18.23
CA ALA A 169 2.36 12.57 -18.99
C ALA A 169 3.17 13.87 -19.15
N HIS A 170 4.44 13.86 -18.71
CA HIS A 170 5.32 15.03 -18.79
C HIS A 170 5.43 15.60 -20.22
N ASP A 171 5.30 14.74 -21.23
CA ASP A 171 5.39 15.10 -22.65
C ASP A 171 4.02 15.09 -23.36
N SER A 172 2.92 15.29 -22.64
CA SER A 172 1.60 15.34 -23.30
C SER A 172 1.55 16.49 -24.31
N THR A 173 1.21 16.15 -25.55
CA THR A 173 1.07 17.13 -26.66
C THR A 173 -0.06 18.13 -26.40
N HIS A 174 -0.99 17.76 -25.54
CA HIS A 174 -2.16 18.52 -25.17
C HIS A 174 -1.88 19.25 -23.86
N LYS A 175 -1.96 20.58 -23.85
CA LYS A 175 -1.91 21.39 -22.61
C LYS A 175 -3.21 21.23 -21.80
N LEU A 176 -3.52 20.02 -21.39
CA LEU A 176 -4.72 19.69 -20.62
C LEU A 176 -4.31 19.35 -19.18
N LEU A 177 -5.19 19.67 -18.24
CA LEU A 177 -5.03 19.24 -16.85
C LEU A 177 -5.64 17.86 -16.70
N ILE A 178 -4.91 16.95 -16.06
CA ILE A 178 -5.36 15.59 -15.78
C ILE A 178 -5.35 15.41 -14.28
N ALA A 179 -6.47 14.99 -13.70
CA ALA A 179 -6.57 14.78 -12.28
C ALA A 179 -5.74 13.57 -11.83
N SER A 180 -4.89 13.76 -10.83
CA SER A 180 -4.23 12.65 -10.14
C SER A 180 -5.28 11.82 -9.39
N THR A 181 -5.43 10.56 -9.80
CA THR A 181 -6.51 9.69 -9.31
C THR A 181 -5.94 8.31 -8.96
N LEU A 182 -6.38 7.76 -7.83
CA LEU A 182 -6.11 6.36 -7.46
C LEU A 182 -7.04 5.44 -8.25
N VAL A 183 -6.47 4.52 -9.02
CA VAL A 183 -7.22 3.72 -10.01
C VAL A 183 -6.86 2.25 -9.93
N LYS A 184 -7.85 1.40 -10.26
CA LYS A 184 -7.58 -0.02 -10.53
C LYS A 184 -7.16 -0.19 -11.99
N THR A 185 -6.13 -0.99 -12.23
CA THR A 185 -5.49 -1.17 -13.54
C THR A 185 -6.06 -2.32 -14.36
N ASP A 186 -6.98 -3.10 -13.79
CA ASP A 186 -7.62 -4.28 -14.38
C ASP A 186 -8.88 -3.96 -15.22
N ARG A 187 -9.21 -2.68 -15.34
CA ARG A 187 -10.43 -2.18 -15.98
C ARG A 187 -10.19 -0.85 -16.69
N ASP A 188 -11.19 -0.39 -17.44
CA ASP A 188 -11.18 0.95 -18.01
C ASP A 188 -11.16 2.01 -16.90
N ILE A 189 -10.30 3.00 -17.08
CA ILE A 189 -9.98 4.05 -16.13
C ILE A 189 -10.65 5.35 -16.57
N PRO A 190 -11.61 5.90 -15.81
CA PRO A 190 -12.25 7.17 -16.12
C PRO A 190 -11.35 8.33 -15.69
N LEU A 191 -10.63 8.94 -16.64
CA LEU A 191 -9.76 10.08 -16.35
C LEU A 191 -10.54 11.38 -16.39
N ARG A 192 -10.45 12.19 -15.33
CA ARG A 192 -10.95 13.57 -15.33
C ARG A 192 -9.94 14.47 -16.02
N VAL A 193 -10.35 15.08 -17.13
CA VAL A 193 -9.49 15.92 -17.97
C VAL A 193 -10.15 17.29 -18.13
N ALA A 194 -9.42 18.34 -17.77
CA ALA A 194 -9.88 19.72 -17.88
C ALA A 194 -9.08 20.50 -18.92
N ASN A 195 -9.79 21.16 -19.82
CA ASN A 195 -9.23 22.13 -20.75
C ASN A 195 -9.46 23.53 -20.21
N VAL A 196 -8.41 24.13 -19.64
CA VAL A 196 -8.45 25.52 -19.12
C VAL A 196 -8.18 26.57 -20.21
N PHE A 197 -8.07 26.15 -21.47
CA PHE A 197 -7.86 27.02 -22.62
C PHE A 197 -9.16 27.23 -23.39
N PRO A 198 -9.31 28.33 -24.14
CA PRO A 198 -10.57 28.67 -24.82
C PRO A 198 -10.86 27.81 -26.06
N ASN A 199 -9.83 27.18 -26.64
CA ASN A 199 -9.98 26.39 -27.86
C ASN A 199 -10.19 24.92 -27.54
N ALA A 200 -11.09 24.27 -28.27
CA ALA A 200 -11.33 22.84 -28.11
C ALA A 200 -10.11 22.01 -28.53
N VAL A 201 -9.90 20.89 -27.84
CA VAL A 201 -8.83 19.93 -28.09
C VAL A 201 -9.44 18.57 -28.40
N ASN A 202 -8.94 17.88 -29.43
CA ASN A 202 -9.37 16.53 -29.78
C ASN A 202 -8.29 15.54 -29.36
N ILE A 203 -8.58 14.76 -28.32
CA ILE A 203 -7.72 13.67 -27.88
C ILE A 203 -8.09 12.43 -28.68
N ARG A 204 -7.16 11.85 -29.43
CA ARG A 204 -7.46 10.72 -30.32
C ARG A 204 -7.36 9.39 -29.60
N LYS A 205 -8.17 8.42 -30.04
CA LYS A 205 -8.03 7.03 -29.63
C LYS A 205 -6.59 6.55 -29.84
N GLY A 206 -6.02 5.89 -28.83
CA GLY A 206 -4.66 5.34 -28.84
C GLY A 206 -3.57 6.34 -28.47
N GLU A 207 -3.88 7.62 -28.26
CA GLU A 207 -2.90 8.57 -27.74
C GLU A 207 -2.60 8.29 -26.26
N ILE A 208 -1.36 8.59 -25.88
CA ILE A 208 -0.93 8.53 -24.48
C ILE A 208 -1.43 9.80 -23.80
N ILE A 209 -2.24 9.63 -22.76
CA ILE A 209 -2.82 10.74 -22.01
C ILE A 209 -2.15 10.92 -20.65
N GLY A 210 -1.66 9.84 -20.04
CA GLY A 210 -1.03 9.91 -18.73
C GLY A 210 -0.13 8.73 -18.45
N MET A 211 0.44 8.74 -17.26
CA MET A 211 1.22 7.64 -16.69
C MET A 211 0.48 7.11 -15.46
N CYS A 212 0.67 5.83 -15.15
CA CYS A 212 0.15 5.18 -13.95
C CYS A 212 1.32 4.53 -13.22
N GLU A 213 1.43 4.80 -11.92
CA GLU A 213 2.50 4.30 -11.06
C GLU A 213 1.94 3.43 -9.95
N PRO A 214 2.62 2.35 -9.53
CA PRO A 214 2.14 1.50 -8.45
C PRO A 214 2.08 2.26 -7.12
N VAL A 215 1.07 1.96 -6.31
CA VAL A 215 0.99 2.44 -4.93
C VAL A 215 1.39 1.34 -3.94
N ALA A 216 2.18 1.70 -2.94
CA ALA A 216 2.60 0.75 -1.90
C ALA A 216 1.60 0.66 -0.72
N ARG A 217 0.85 1.73 -0.48
CA ARG A 217 -0.05 1.86 0.68
C ARG A 217 -1.25 2.74 0.36
N VAL A 218 -2.41 2.34 0.84
CA VAL A 218 -3.66 3.10 0.78
C VAL A 218 -4.20 3.31 2.18
N LEU A 219 -4.74 4.50 2.42
CA LEU A 219 -5.46 4.82 3.63
C LEU A 219 -6.93 5.03 3.25
N ASN A 220 -7.79 4.09 3.64
CA ASN A 220 -9.22 4.29 3.50
C ASN A 220 -9.64 5.31 4.57
N CYS A 221 -10.19 6.43 4.14
CA CYS A 221 -10.87 7.33 5.07
C CYS A 221 -12.28 6.77 5.22
N GLU A 222 -12.62 6.27 6.39
CA GLU A 222 -14.03 5.97 6.71
C GLU A 222 -14.81 7.28 6.63
N GLU A 223 -16.03 7.23 6.07
CA GLU A 223 -16.96 8.35 6.17
C GLU A 223 -17.33 8.48 7.64
N GLU A 224 -16.91 9.56 8.30
CA GLU A 224 -17.45 9.89 9.62
C GLU A 224 -18.94 10.16 9.42
N ASP A 225 -19.79 9.26 9.92
CA ASP A 225 -21.20 9.54 10.12
C ASP A 225 -21.31 10.78 11.01
N VAL A 226 -21.55 11.93 10.40
CA VAL A 226 -21.84 13.17 11.13
C VAL A 226 -23.18 12.94 11.82
N GLU A 227 -23.15 12.48 13.06
CA GLU A 227 -24.32 12.54 13.95
C GLU A 227 -24.71 14.01 14.08
N ASN A 228 -25.74 14.40 13.34
CA ASN A 228 -26.41 15.69 13.49
C ASN A 228 -27.07 15.73 14.87
N GLU A 229 -26.37 16.25 15.88
CA GLU A 229 -27.01 16.75 17.09
C GLU A 229 -27.94 17.91 16.70
N SER A 230 -29.23 17.59 16.56
CA SER A 230 -30.29 18.59 16.49
C SER A 230 -30.43 19.27 17.85
N LYS A 231 -29.90 20.48 17.96
CA LYS A 231 -30.20 21.40 19.07
C LYS A 231 -31.47 22.19 18.74
N GLU A 232 -32.57 21.88 19.40
CA GLU A 232 -33.75 22.75 19.52
C GLU A 232 -34.66 22.16 20.63
N GLY A 233 -35.13 22.85 21.64
CA GLY A 233 -35.01 24.23 22.10
C GLY A 233 -35.76 24.33 23.43
N ASP A 234 -35.15 24.93 24.43
CA ASP A 234 -35.70 25.14 25.78
C ASP A 234 -36.85 26.18 25.69
N THR A 235 -38.11 25.73 25.74
CA THR A 235 -39.27 26.63 25.81
C THR A 235 -39.63 26.88 27.27
N LYS A 236 -39.02 27.92 27.86
CA LYS A 236 -39.49 28.51 29.12
C LYS A 236 -40.40 29.71 28.83
N GLY A 237 -41.66 29.54 29.21
CA GLY A 237 -42.44 30.52 29.98
C GLY A 237 -42.85 31.81 29.29
N LEU A 238 -44.10 31.86 28.85
CA LEU A 238 -44.91 33.08 28.87
C LEU A 238 -46.23 32.75 29.58
N GLU A 239 -46.27 32.93 30.89
CA GLU A 239 -47.51 33.12 31.63
C GLU A 239 -48.04 34.52 31.34
N VAL A 240 -49.25 34.57 30.80
CA VAL A 240 -50.05 35.78 30.64
C VAL A 240 -50.85 36.01 31.92
N ASN A 241 -50.69 37.20 32.53
CA ASN A 241 -51.62 37.71 33.54
C ASN A 241 -52.02 39.15 33.15
N TRP A 242 -53.32 39.28 32.92
CA TRP A 242 -54.22 40.44 32.72
C TRP A 242 -53.64 41.85 32.65
#